data_AF-A0A4Q5QQZ1-F1
#
_entry.id   AF-A0A4Q5QQZ1-F1
#
_cell.length_a   1.000
_cell.length_b   1.000
_cell.length_c   1.000
_cell.angle_alpha   90.00
_cell.angle_beta   90.00
_cell.angle_gamma   90.00
#
_symmetry.space_group_name_H-M   'P 1'
#
loop_
_entity.id
_entity.type
_entity.pdbx_description
1 polymer ?
#
loop_
_entity_poly.entity_id
_entity_poly.type
_entity_poly.pdbx_seq_one_letter_code
_entity_poly.pdbx_strand_id
1 'polypeptide(L)' 'VKLTMLMDLKPGDVIPITISGDVPVMVGNNRLGCGTVGTSNGFAAIQLTSITRFDEGFAA' A
#
# COMPACT_ATOMS: atom_id res chain seq x y z
N VAL A 1 7.34 -14.71 -4.09
CA VAL A 1 6.47 -15.46 -5.02
C VAL A 1 7.31 -15.89 -6.23
N LYS A 2 7.17 -17.13 -6.73
CA LYS A 2 7.93 -17.61 -7.91
C LYS A 2 7.30 -17.07 -9.20
N LEU A 3 8.13 -16.66 -10.17
CA LEU A 3 7.64 -16.13 -11.46
C LEU A 3 6.74 -17.10 -12.22
N THR A 4 7.05 -18.40 -12.20
CA THR A 4 6.24 -19.43 -12.87
C THR A 4 4.80 -19.44 -12.34
N MET A 5 4.62 -19.31 -11.03
CA MET A 5 3.29 -19.24 -10.41
C MET A 5 2.48 -18.03 -10.90
N LEU A 6 3.13 -16.89 -11.16
CA LEU A 6 2.45 -15.71 -11.70
C LEU A 6 2.02 -15.91 -13.16
N MET A 7 2.79 -16.65 -13.96
CA MET A 7 2.47 -16.93 -15.36
C MET A 7 1.33 -17.94 -15.52
N ASP A 8 1.11 -18.80 -14.51
CA ASP A 8 0.10 -19.86 -14.54
C ASP A 8 -1.24 -19.47 -13.89
N LEU A 9 -1.39 -18.22 -13.41
CA LEU A 9 -2.60 -17.74 -12.74
C LEU A 9 -3.85 -17.87 -13.62
N LYS A 10 -4.90 -18.43 -13.05
CA LYS A 10 -6.23 -18.57 -13.67
C LYS A 10 -7.26 -17.75 -12.88
N PRO A 11 -8.39 -17.36 -13.50
CA PRO A 11 -9.49 -16.76 -12.77
C PRO A 11 -9.92 -17.62 -11.58
N GLY A 12 -9.93 -17.02 -10.39
CA GLY A 12 -10.23 -17.71 -9.12
C GLY A 12 -9.01 -18.10 -8.30
N ASP A 13 -7.80 -18.03 -8.85
CA ASP A 13 -6.58 -18.29 -8.10
C ASP A 13 -6.29 -17.18 -7.09
N VAL A 14 -5.81 -17.58 -5.90
CA VAL A 14 -5.47 -16.67 -4.80
C VAL A 14 -3.95 -16.48 -4.76
N ILE A 15 -3.52 -15.22 -4.85
CA ILE A 15 -2.11 -14.86 -4.65
C ILE A 15 -1.88 -14.67 -3.15
N PRO A 16 -1.04 -15.50 -2.49
CA PRO A 16 -0.76 -15.32 -1.08
C PRO A 16 0.12 -14.08 -0.89
N ILE A 17 -0.47 -13.01 -0.37
CA ILE A 17 0.25 -11.82 0.06
C ILE A 17 0.02 -11.60 1.56
N THR A 18 1.03 -11.05 2.22
CA THR A 18 0.92 -10.61 3.62
C THR A 18 0.89 -9.09 3.63
N ILE A 19 -0.18 -8.53 4.15
CA ILE A 19 -0.31 -7.09 4.39
C ILE A 19 -0.13 -6.88 5.89
N SER A 20 0.86 -6.07 6.28
CA SER A 20 1.06 -5.67 7.67
C SER A 20 -0.12 -4.81 8.15
N GLY A 21 -0.41 -4.82 9.45
CA GLY A 21 -1.42 -3.94 10.03
C GLY A 21 -1.12 -2.44 9.84
N ASP A 22 0.16 -2.12 9.61
CA ASP A 22 0.62 -0.79 9.20
C ASP A 22 0.97 -0.81 7.70
N VAL A 23 0.08 -0.22 6.90
CA VAL A 23 0.06 -0.25 5.44
C VAL A 23 0.72 1.01 4.88
N PRO A 24 1.63 0.90 3.89
CA PRO A 24 2.27 2.06 3.28
C PRO A 24 1.27 2.90 2.46
N VAL A 25 1.32 4.22 2.64
CA VAL A 25 0.59 5.18 1.81
C VAL A 25 1.54 5.82 0.82
N MET A 26 1.20 5.76 -0.46
CA MET A 26 2.04 6.21 -1.58
C MET A 26 1.45 7.45 -2.25
N VAL A 27 2.31 8.36 -2.71
CA VAL A 27 1.97 9.49 -3.60
C VAL A 27 2.93 9.43 -4.78
N GLY A 28 2.39 9.17 -5.98
CA GLY A 28 3.23 8.81 -7.12
C GLY A 28 4.09 7.57 -6.82
N ASN A 29 5.40 7.67 -7.03
CA ASN A 29 6.37 6.61 -6.75
C ASN A 29 7.01 6.71 -5.36
N ASN A 30 6.54 7.64 -4.51
CA ASN A 30 7.14 7.94 -3.22
C ASN A 30 6.23 7.51 -2.07
N ARG A 31 6.82 6.97 -1.00
CA ARG A 31 6.09 6.64 0.23
C ARG A 31 5.88 7.89 1.06
N LEU A 32 4.63 8.34 1.16
CA LEU A 32 4.20 9.43 2.03
C LEU A 32 4.32 9.02 3.50
N GLY A 33 3.92 7.80 3.84
CA GLY A 33 3.89 7.35 5.23
C GLY A 33 3.34 5.95 5.39
N CYS A 34 2.76 5.69 6.55
CA CYS A 34 2.12 4.43 6.90
C CYS A 34 0.84 4.68 7.70
N GLY A 35 -0.06 3.69 7.71
CA GLY A 35 -1.31 3.80 8.45
C GLY A 35 -2.09 2.50 8.57
N THR A 36 -3.16 2.54 9.36
CA THR A 36 -4.06 1.40 9.57
C THR A 36 -5.25 1.46 8.62
N VAL A 37 -5.71 0.31 8.13
CA VAL A 37 -6.88 0.22 7.24
C VAL A 37 -8.17 0.31 8.07
N GLY A 38 -9.13 1.07 7.57
CA GLY A 38 -10.46 1.19 8.13
C GLY A 38 -11.48 1.68 7.11
N THR A 39 -12.54 2.29 7.60
CA THR A 39 -13.60 2.86 6.77
C THR A 39 -13.90 4.30 7.17
N SER A 40 -14.16 5.15 6.19
CA SER A 40 -14.59 6.54 6.41
C SER A 40 -15.60 6.91 5.33
N ASN A 41 -16.75 7.46 5.73
CA ASN A 41 -17.85 7.82 4.81
C ASN A 41 -18.30 6.69 3.87
N GLY A 42 -18.21 5.43 4.31
CA GLY A 42 -18.58 4.27 3.50
C GLY A 42 -17.50 3.79 2.51
N PHE A 43 -16.32 4.40 2.51
CA PHE A 43 -15.19 4.02 1.65
C PHE A 43 -14.06 3.42 2.48
N ALA A 44 -13.27 2.53 1.85
CA ALA A 44 -12.01 2.08 2.41
C ALA A 44 -11.07 3.28 2.61
N ALA A 45 -10.54 3.43 3.83
CA ALA A 45 -9.72 4.57 4.21
C ALA A 45 -8.50 4.08 5.00
N ILE A 46 -7.46 4.92 5.04
CA ILE A 46 -6.24 4.65 5.82
C ILE A 46 -6.05 5.78 6.82
N GLN A 47 -5.99 5.46 8.11
CA GLN A 47 -5.61 6.40 9.15
C GLN A 47 -4.08 6.44 9.26
N LEU A 48 -3.47 7.58 8.94
CA LEU A 48 -2.02 7.74 9.02
C LEU A 48 -1.53 7.62 10.46
N THR A 49 -0.62 6.69 10.69
CA THR A 49 0.12 6.48 11.95
C THR A 49 1.48 7.17 11.92
N SER A 50 2.02 7.40 10.71
CA SER A 50 3.28 8.10 10.48
C SER A 50 3.29 8.80 9.14
N ILE A 51 4.01 9.93 9.07
CA ILE A 51 4.28 10.70 7.85
C ILE A 51 5.79 10.87 7.76
N THR A 52 6.35 10.53 6.60
CA THR A 52 7.76 10.75 6.31
C THR A 52 8.01 12.25 6.15
N ARG A 53 9.06 12.80 6.78
CA ARG A 53 9.41 14.22 6.61
C ARG A 53 9.89 14.49 5.18
N PHE A 54 9.32 15.50 4.54
CA PHE A 54 9.65 15.96 3.20
C PHE A 54 10.61 17.15 3.21
N ASP A 55 11.61 17.17 4.10
CA ASP A 55 12.57 18.29 4.14
C ASP A 55 13.52 18.29 2.93
N GLU A 56 13.48 17.27 2.08
CA GLU A 56 14.21 17.18 0.80
C GLU A 56 13.25 16.92 -0.36
N GLY A 57 12.83 17.97 -1.09
CA GLY A 57 12.28 17.79 -2.44
C GLY A 57 10.90 18.38 -2.74
N PHE A 58 10.62 19.62 -2.36
CA PHE A 58 9.74 20.49 -3.16
C PHE A 58 10.62 21.39 -4.04
N ALA A 59 11.26 20.81 -5.06
CA ALA A 59 11.72 21.60 -6.20
C ALA A 59 10.54 21.68 -7.18
N ALA A 60 9.87 22.84 -7.16
CA ALA A 60 8.85 23.22 -8.13
C ALA A 60 9.47 23.51 -9.51
#